data_AF-A0A350RI30-F1
#
_entry.id   AF-A0A350RI30-F1
#
_cell.length_a   1.000
_cell.length_b   1.000
_cell.length_c   1.000
_cell.angle_alpha   90.00
_cell.angle_beta   90.00
_cell.angle_gamma   90.00
#
_symmetry.space_group_name_H-M   'P 1'
#
loop_
_entity.id
_entity.type
_entity.pdbx_description
1 polymer ?
#
loop_
_entity_poly.entity_id
_entity_poly.type
_entity_poly.pdbx_seq_one_letter_code
_entity_poly.pdbx_strand_id
1 'polypeptide(L)'
;MTEAEFPHMSDGPIRRIGVLSMHTSPLDQPGAGDSGGLNVYVRELAASMAAKGTECDVYVRRTSPDVPEIVELEVGVNVIQIEAGPYGLEKGDLPAVVDLWTQGVAGYLESRPVDAFHAHYWLSGVAGHHLKHEFDL
;
A
#
# COMPACT_ATOMS: atom_id res chain seq x y z
N MET A 1 29.67 14.19 4.10
CA MET A 1 28.22 14.13 4.36
C MET A 1 27.57 14.75 3.16
N THR A 2 27.25 13.93 2.16
CA THR A 2 26.65 14.39 0.90
C THR A 2 25.20 14.75 1.18
N GLU A 3 24.79 15.97 0.85
CA GLU A 3 23.37 16.35 0.80
C GLU A 3 22.69 15.42 -0.20
N ALA A 4 21.66 14.70 0.26
CA ALA A 4 20.80 13.98 -0.64
C ALA A 4 19.97 15.03 -1.39
N GLU A 5 20.22 15.23 -2.68
CA GLU A 5 19.29 15.93 -3.56
C GLU A 5 18.03 15.07 -3.68
N PHE A 6 16.92 15.57 -3.15
CA PHE A 6 15.61 14.97 -3.36
C PHE A 6 15.03 15.55 -4.64
N PRO A 7 14.52 14.71 -5.57
CA PRO A 7 13.90 15.20 -6.78
C PRO A 7 12.72 16.14 -6.45
N HIS A 8 12.50 17.10 -7.34
CA HIS A 8 11.44 18.08 -7.21
C HIS A 8 10.09 17.39 -7.43
N MET A 9 9.25 17.33 -6.38
CA MET A 9 7.86 16.88 -6.50
C MET A 9 7.17 17.68 -7.61
N SER A 10 6.33 17.03 -8.42
CA SER A 10 5.58 17.73 -9.46
C SER A 10 4.71 18.84 -8.84
N ASP A 11 4.72 20.04 -9.44
CA ASP A 11 3.91 21.21 -9.01
C ASP A 11 2.39 21.01 -9.20
N GLY A 12 1.95 19.80 -9.56
CA GLY A 12 0.55 19.44 -9.79
C GLY A 12 -0.18 19.02 -8.51
N PRO A 13 -1.53 19.09 -8.50
CA PRO A 13 -2.31 18.57 -7.37
C PRO A 13 -2.16 17.05 -7.27
N ILE A 14 -1.93 16.52 -6.07
CA ILE A 14 -1.93 15.07 -5.77
C ILE A 14 -3.34 14.51 -6.03
N ARG A 15 -3.48 13.67 -7.07
CA ARG A 15 -4.74 13.07 -7.52
C ARG A 15 -4.91 11.65 -7.02
N ARG A 16 -3.82 10.88 -6.92
CA ARG A 16 -3.84 9.49 -6.43
C ARG A 16 -2.65 9.22 -5.51
N ILE A 17 -2.91 8.56 -4.38
CA ILE A 17 -1.88 8.10 -3.45
C ILE A 17 -1.88 6.57 -3.42
N GLY A 18 -0.69 5.98 -3.49
CA GLY A 18 -0.48 4.57 -3.18
C GLY A 18 -0.31 4.38 -1.68
N VAL A 19 -1.27 3.74 -1.03
CA VAL A 19 -1.20 3.44 0.40
C VAL A 19 -0.61 2.04 0.57
N LEU A 20 0.58 1.93 1.17
CA LEU A 20 1.27 0.66 1.33
C LEU A 20 1.00 0.09 2.73
N SER A 21 0.26 -1.02 2.79
CA SER A 21 -0.12 -1.71 4.04
C SER A 21 0.09 -3.22 3.90
N MET A 22 1.34 -3.65 3.78
CA MET A 22 1.70 -5.04 3.45
C MET A 22 1.26 -6.04 4.53
N HIS A 23 1.43 -5.70 5.81
CA HIS A 23 1.29 -6.66 6.90
C HIS A 23 -0.15 -6.83 7.42
N THR A 24 -1.09 -6.00 6.96
CA THR A 24 -2.49 -6.02 7.43
C THR A 24 -3.40 -5.33 6.42
N SER A 25 -4.68 -5.71 6.36
CA SER A 25 -5.65 -5.12 5.43
C SER A 25 -6.70 -4.25 6.12
N PRO A 26 -7.12 -3.10 5.54
CA PRO A 26 -8.28 -2.35 6.03
C PRO A 26 -9.60 -3.11 5.87
N LEU A 27 -9.60 -4.22 5.12
CA LEU A 27 -10.75 -5.13 5.01
C LEU A 27 -10.87 -6.09 6.19
N ASP A 28 -9.79 -6.29 6.96
CA ASP A 28 -9.82 -7.23 8.07
C ASP A 28 -10.62 -6.66 9.25
N GLN A 29 -11.43 -7.52 9.88
CA GLN A 29 -12.27 -7.14 11.01
C GLN A 29 -11.40 -6.69 12.20
N PRO A 30 -11.57 -5.46 12.71
CA PRO A 30 -10.86 -5.01 13.90
C PRO A 30 -11.16 -5.91 15.12
N GLY A 31 -10.12 -6.28 15.86
CA GLY A 31 -10.23 -7.14 17.05
C GLY A 31 -9.99 -8.63 16.81
N ALA A 32 -9.61 -9.03 15.59
CA ALA A 32 -9.24 -10.40 15.24
C ALA A 32 -7.76 -10.50 14.78
N GLY A 33 -6.97 -11.36 15.43
CA GLY A 33 -5.56 -11.58 15.06
C GLY A 33 -4.70 -10.33 15.23
N ASP A 34 -3.91 -9.99 14.21
CA ASP A 34 -3.14 -8.73 14.13
C ASP A 34 -3.99 -7.50 13.77
N SER A 35 -5.29 -7.67 13.46
CA SER A 35 -6.17 -6.58 13.03
C SER A 35 -6.56 -5.69 14.20
N GLY A 36 -6.09 -4.45 14.17
CA GLY A 36 -6.22 -3.51 15.28
C GLY A 36 -6.47 -2.07 14.82
N GLY A 37 -5.95 -1.12 15.58
CA GLY A 37 -6.15 0.32 15.30
C GLY A 37 -5.61 0.77 13.95
N LEU A 38 -4.60 0.08 13.39
CA LEU A 38 -4.03 0.45 12.10
C LEU A 38 -4.98 0.18 10.93
N ASN A 39 -5.73 -0.92 10.96
CA ASN A 39 -6.69 -1.27 9.91
C ASN A 39 -7.78 -0.20 9.80
N VAL A 40 -8.31 0.21 10.96
CA VAL A 40 -9.28 1.31 11.07
C VAL A 40 -8.63 2.61 10.60
N TYR A 41 -7.41 2.92 11.06
CA TYR A 41 -6.71 4.14 10.66
C TYR A 41 -6.50 4.23 9.13
N VAL A 42 -5.99 3.18 8.50
CA VAL A 42 -5.76 3.15 7.04
C VAL A 42 -7.07 3.32 6.28
N ARG A 43 -8.14 2.63 6.71
CA ARG A 43 -9.47 2.77 6.13
C ARG A 43 -9.97 4.22 6.20
N GLU A 44 -10.03 4.79 7.41
CA GLU A 44 -10.60 6.11 7.63
C GLU A 44 -9.76 7.21 6.96
N LEU A 45 -8.43 7.05 6.92
CA LEU A 45 -7.53 7.96 6.23
C LEU A 45 -7.78 7.95 4.72
N ALA A 46 -7.82 6.77 4.10
CA ALA A 46 -8.04 6.63 2.66
C ALA A 46 -9.42 7.16 2.24
N ALA A 47 -10.47 6.83 2.99
CA ALA A 47 -11.82 7.34 2.76
C ALA A 47 -11.86 8.88 2.88
N SER A 48 -11.21 9.44 3.90
CA SER A 48 -11.13 10.89 4.10
C SER A 48 -10.37 11.61 2.99
N MET A 49 -9.34 10.99 2.40
CA MET A 49 -8.63 11.52 1.23
C MET A 49 -9.50 11.49 -0.02
N ALA A 50 -10.18 10.37 -0.27
CA ALA A 50 -11.10 10.22 -1.41
C ALA A 50 -12.25 11.22 -1.35
N ALA A 51 -12.84 11.44 -0.16
CA ALA A 51 -13.87 12.45 0.06
C ALA A 51 -13.40 13.90 -0.23
N LYS A 52 -12.08 14.14 -0.21
CA LYS A 52 -11.45 15.43 -0.56
C LYS A 52 -10.94 15.49 -2.00
N GLY A 53 -11.18 14.44 -2.80
CA GLY A 53 -10.82 14.38 -4.22
C GLY A 53 -9.45 13.79 -4.53
N THR A 54 -8.81 13.11 -3.56
CA THR A 54 -7.58 12.35 -3.77
C THR A 54 -7.87 10.86 -3.66
N GLU A 55 -7.79 10.15 -4.78
CA GLU A 55 -8.04 8.72 -4.84
C GLU A 55 -6.93 7.93 -4.12
N CYS A 56 -7.28 6.77 -3.59
CA CYS A 56 -6.36 5.90 -2.86
C CYS A 56 -6.39 4.48 -3.42
N ASP A 57 -5.21 3.96 -3.75
CA ASP A 57 -5.02 2.54 -4.00
C ASP A 57 -4.23 1.95 -2.83
N VAL A 58 -4.91 1.15 -2.01
CA VAL A 58 -4.36 0.51 -0.82
C VAL A 58 -3.80 -0.86 -1.20
N TYR A 59 -2.49 -0.95 -1.29
CA TYR A 59 -1.79 -2.20 -1.58
C TYR A 59 -1.62 -2.99 -0.29
N VAL A 60 -2.11 -4.22 -0.29
CA VAL A 60 -2.00 -5.17 0.82
C VAL A 60 -1.42 -6.49 0.32
N ARG A 61 -0.95 -7.35 1.22
CA ARG A 61 -0.58 -8.71 0.86
C ARG A 61 -1.82 -9.59 0.80
N ARG A 62 -1.95 -10.42 -0.25
CA ARG A 62 -3.02 -11.41 -0.34
C ARG A 62 -2.81 -12.55 0.67
N THR A 63 -3.85 -12.86 1.43
CA THR A 63 -3.82 -13.86 2.52
C THR A 63 -4.72 -15.07 2.28
N SER A 64 -5.45 -15.11 1.16
CA SER A 64 -6.27 -16.25 0.74
C SER A 64 -6.55 -16.18 -0.77
N PRO A 65 -6.62 -17.32 -1.48
CA PRO A 65 -6.97 -17.34 -2.90
C PRO A 65 -8.41 -16.88 -3.17
N ASP A 66 -9.28 -16.93 -2.14
CA ASP A 66 -10.70 -16.62 -2.28
C ASP A 66 -10.99 -15.11 -2.25
N VAL A 67 -10.02 -14.28 -1.85
CA VAL A 67 -10.22 -12.83 -1.82
C VAL A 67 -10.03 -12.26 -3.21
N PRO A 68 -10.95 -11.44 -3.74
CA PRO A 68 -10.79 -10.80 -5.04
C PRO A 68 -9.50 -9.98 -5.13
N GLU A 69 -8.90 -9.93 -6.31
CA GLU A 69 -7.65 -9.19 -6.55
C GLU A 69 -7.78 -7.69 -6.25
N ILE A 70 -8.90 -7.08 -6.63
CA ILE A 70 -9.23 -5.68 -6.32
C ILE A 70 -10.62 -5.64 -5.69
N VAL A 71 -10.72 -4.92 -4.58
CA VAL A 71 -11.98 -4.63 -3.89
C VAL A 71 -12.14 -3.12 -3.79
N GLU A 72 -13.21 -2.57 -4.36
CA GLU A 72 -13.59 -1.18 -4.08
C GLU A 72 -14.14 -1.12 -2.65
N LEU A 73 -13.42 -0.43 -1.77
CA LEU A 73 -13.83 -0.25 -0.38
C LEU A 73 -14.93 0.81 -0.29
N GLU A 74 -14.69 1.95 -0.95
CA GLU A 74 -15.58 3.09 -1.10
C GLU A 74 -15.23 3.81 -2.41
N VAL A 75 -16.07 4.75 -2.87
CA VAL A 75 -15.81 5.51 -4.11
C VAL A 75 -14.45 6.21 -4.03
N GLY A 76 -13.55 5.87 -4.94
CA GLY A 76 -12.18 6.43 -4.99
C GLY A 76 -11.17 5.74 -4.06
N VAL A 77 -11.54 4.62 -3.39
CA VAL A 77 -10.65 3.81 -2.57
C VAL A 77 -10.69 2.35 -3.00
N ASN A 78 -9.59 1.88 -3.59
CA ASN A 78 -9.42 0.46 -3.92
C ASN A 78 -8.50 -0.21 -2.90
N VAL A 79 -8.79 -1.46 -2.56
CA VAL A 79 -7.86 -2.36 -1.87
C VAL A 79 -7.36 -3.39 -2.88
N ILE A 80 -6.07 -3.39 -3.13
CA ILE A 80 -5.39 -4.20 -4.14
C ILE A 80 -4.57 -5.28 -3.44
N GLN A 81 -4.91 -6.53 -3.71
CA GLN A 81 -4.33 -7.72 -3.11
C GLN A 81 -3.12 -8.19 -3.93
N ILE A 82 -1.92 -8.03 -3.38
CA ILE A 82 -0.69 -8.44 -4.04
C ILE A 82 -0.29 -9.84 -3.60
N GLU A 83 -0.10 -10.72 -4.58
CA GLU A 83 0.45 -12.06 -4.37
C GLU A 83 1.90 -11.99 -3.88
N ALA A 84 2.16 -12.50 -2.68
CA ALA A 84 3.52 -12.56 -2.14
C ALA A 84 3.66 -13.73 -1.14
N GLY A 85 4.22 -14.83 -1.62
CA GLY A 85 4.50 -16.03 -0.84
C GLY A 85 3.25 -16.78 -0.33
N PRO A 86 3.43 -17.80 0.53
CA PRO A 86 2.33 -18.67 0.97
C PRO A 86 1.26 -17.94 1.79
N TYR A 87 -0.03 -18.10 1.49
CA TYR A 87 -1.12 -17.33 2.14
C TYR A 87 -1.08 -17.26 3.68
N GLY A 88 -0.77 -18.37 4.35
CA GLY A 88 -0.73 -18.48 5.81
C GLY A 88 0.57 -18.06 6.51
N LEU A 89 1.39 -17.17 5.91
CA LEU A 89 2.60 -16.66 6.58
C LEU A 89 2.26 -15.97 7.90
N GLU A 90 3.05 -16.24 8.93
CA GLU A 90 3.01 -15.47 10.17
C GLU A 90 3.75 -14.14 10.00
N LYS A 91 3.45 -13.18 10.88
CA LYS A 91 4.05 -11.84 10.86
C LYS A 91 5.58 -11.86 10.87
N GLY A 92 6.18 -12.82 11.58
CA GLY A 92 7.63 -13.00 11.67
C GLY A 92 8.28 -13.41 10.34
N ASP A 93 7.51 -14.01 9.42
CA ASP A 93 8.00 -14.52 8.14
C ASP A 93 7.79 -13.53 6.98
N LEU A 94 6.97 -12.51 7.18
CA LEU A 94 6.71 -11.45 6.19
C LEU A 94 7.98 -10.77 5.64
N PRO A 95 9.08 -10.57 6.40
CA PRO A 95 10.31 -9.99 5.85
C PRO A 95 10.85 -10.75 4.63
N ALA A 96 10.64 -12.07 4.56
CA ALA A 96 11.14 -12.91 3.47
C ALA A 96 10.42 -12.68 2.13
N VAL A 97 9.29 -11.97 2.12
CA VAL A 97 8.47 -11.75 0.91
C VAL A 97 8.30 -10.27 0.55
N VAL A 98 9.03 -9.35 1.21
CA VAL A 98 8.97 -7.91 0.93
C VAL A 98 9.34 -7.61 -0.52
N ASP A 99 10.42 -8.21 -1.04
CA ASP A 99 10.87 -7.94 -2.41
C ASP A 99 9.84 -8.42 -3.44
N LEU A 100 9.27 -9.61 -3.23
CA LEU A 100 8.23 -10.15 -4.10
C LEU A 100 6.96 -9.28 -4.08
N TRP A 101 6.55 -8.84 -2.88
CA TRP A 101 5.42 -7.93 -2.73
C TRP A 101 5.67 -6.59 -3.42
N THR A 102 6.89 -6.04 -3.28
CA THR A 102 7.30 -4.78 -3.90
C THR A 102 7.21 -4.85 -5.43
N GLN A 103 7.68 -5.96 -6.04
CA GLN A 103 7.57 -6.19 -7.48
C GLN A 103 6.11 -6.27 -7.94
N GLY A 104 5.24 -6.91 -7.14
CA GLY A 104 3.82 -6.95 -7.43
C GLY A 104 3.17 -5.56 -7.42
N VAL A 105 3.54 -4.70 -6.47
CA VAL A 105 3.09 -3.30 -6.46
C VAL A 105 3.63 -2.54 -7.68
N ALA A 106 4.90 -2.72 -8.03
CA ALA A 106 5.51 -2.09 -9.21
C ALA A 106 4.73 -2.40 -10.51
N GLY A 107 4.31 -3.65 -10.70
CA GLY A 107 3.49 -4.03 -11.86
C GLY A 107 2.14 -3.31 -11.94
N TYR A 108 1.54 -2.95 -10.79
CA TYR A 108 0.33 -2.14 -10.77
C TYR A 108 0.60 -0.68 -11.16
N LEU A 109 1.72 -0.12 -10.71
CA LEU A 109 2.09 1.28 -10.96
C LEU A 109 2.29 1.58 -12.45
N GLU A 110 2.68 0.59 -13.26
CA GLU A 110 2.78 0.73 -14.72
C GLU A 110 1.45 1.12 -15.38
N SER A 111 0.33 0.65 -14.84
CA SER A 111 -1.03 0.91 -15.38
C SER A 111 -1.86 1.86 -14.51
N ARG A 112 -1.48 2.02 -13.24
CA ARG A 112 -2.15 2.84 -12.24
C ARG A 112 -1.11 3.70 -11.50
N PRO A 113 -0.52 4.71 -12.17
CA PRO A 113 0.48 5.56 -11.56
C PRO A 113 -0.11 6.34 -10.37
N VAL A 114 0.72 6.58 -9.37
CA VAL A 114 0.39 7.36 -8.18
C VAL A 114 1.33 8.57 -8.09
N ASP A 115 0.88 9.62 -7.42
CA ASP A 115 1.68 10.84 -7.26
C ASP A 115 2.52 10.81 -5.97
N ALA A 116 2.20 9.92 -5.03
CA ALA A 116 2.93 9.74 -3.78
C ALA A 116 2.62 8.37 -3.14
N PHE A 117 3.51 7.93 -2.25
CA PHE A 117 3.25 6.79 -1.36
C PHE A 117 3.01 7.22 0.08
N HIS A 118 2.04 6.58 0.73
CA HIS A 118 1.92 6.59 2.19
C HIS A 118 2.13 5.17 2.72
N ALA A 119 3.30 4.92 3.30
CA ALA A 119 3.63 3.62 3.87
C ALA A 119 3.22 3.50 5.33
N HIS A 120 2.65 2.34 5.70
CA HIS A 120 2.26 2.01 7.06
C HIS A 120 3.01 0.76 7.53
N TYR A 121 3.74 0.91 8.65
CA TYR A 121 4.68 -0.09 9.20
C TYR A 121 5.98 -0.26 8.41
N TRP A 122 7.02 -0.76 9.08
CA TRP A 122 8.39 -0.73 8.57
C TRP A 122 8.60 -1.57 7.30
N LEU A 123 7.90 -2.71 7.17
CA LEU A 123 7.95 -3.54 5.96
C LEU A 123 7.51 -2.76 4.72
N SER A 124 6.39 -2.04 4.83
CA SER A 124 5.90 -1.16 3.77
C SER A 124 6.79 0.07 3.58
N GLY A 125 7.48 0.52 4.62
CA GLY A 125 8.49 1.58 4.52
C GLY A 125 9.71 1.16 3.68
N VAL A 126 10.19 -0.07 3.84
CA VAL A 126 11.25 -0.65 3.00
C VAL A 126 10.80 -0.71 1.54
N ALA A 127 9.64 -1.31 1.28
CA ALA A 127 9.08 -1.38 -0.07
C ALA A 127 8.87 0.02 -0.69
N GLY A 128 8.29 0.96 0.06
CA GLY A 128 8.06 2.33 -0.40
C GLY A 128 9.35 3.09 -0.71
N HIS A 129 10.45 2.82 0.01
CA HIS A 129 11.75 3.38 -0.31
C HIS A 129 12.27 2.88 -1.66
N HIS A 130 12.08 1.60 -1.99
CA HIS A 130 12.45 1.08 -3.31
C HIS A 130 11.56 1.66 -4.41
N LEU A 131 10.24 1.61 -4.24
CA LEU A 131 9.28 2.07 -5.24
C LEU A 131 9.44 3.55 -5.57
N LYS A 132 9.68 4.41 -4.57
CA LYS A 132 9.85 5.84 -4.84
C LYS A 132 11.07 6.12 -5.74
N HIS A 133 12.14 5.34 -5.61
CA HIS A 133 13.35 5.51 -6.43
C HIS A 133 13.15 4.93 -7.83
N GLU A 134 12.40 3.84 -7.95
CA GLU A 134 12.09 3.20 -9.23
C GLU A 134 11.13 4.04 -10.09
N PHE A 135 10.16 4.70 -9.45
CA PHE A 135 9.11 5.49 -10.12
C PHE A 135 9.31 7.01 -10.05
N ASP A 136 10.44 7.48 -9.50
CA ASP A 136 10.79 8.91 -9.35
C ASP A 136 9.73 9.74 -8.60
N LEU A 137 9.36 9.27 -7.39
CA LEU A 137 8.36 9.87 -6.48
C LEU A 137 8.95 10.39 -5.17
#